data_AF-A0A2D8HKD0-F1
#
_entry.id   AF-A0A2D8HKD0-F1
#
_cell.length_a   1.000
_cell.length_b   1.000
_cell.length_c   1.000
_cell.angle_alpha   90.00
_cell.angle_beta   90.00
_cell.angle_gamma   90.00
#
_symmetry.space_group_name_H-M   'P 1'
#
loop_
_entity.id
_entity.type
_entity.pdbx_description
1 polymer ?
#
loop_
_entity_poly.entity_id
_entity_poly.type
_entity_poly.pdbx_seq_one_letter_code
_entity_poly.pdbx_strand_id
1 'polypeptide(L)'
;MADEIAPIIVKKVKKGGHGHHGGAWKVAYADFVTAMMAFFLLLWLLNVTTTEQKEGLADYFAPTTASLNQSGADGMLGGRSLQTDGAQISNLGVPSAVSSIAPPDSGRKNESADARKTREMEEAELLERLRQIEEASFEQAREQIRQAINTDPNLSGLKDHIIIDMTPDGLRIQIVDQFNESMFESGSANITARIRSLIEMIAKSIKELPNGLSISGHTDSDNFSTAGYSNWELSSDRANASRRALIEAGLDAERIERVTGLADTDPLITDDPSNPGNRRISIILLRETPVLPPNLK
;
A
#
# COMPACT_ATOMS: atom_id res chain seq x y z
N MET A 1 69.45 21.88 -49.76
CA MET A 1 69.60 21.45 -48.36
C MET A 1 68.50 22.17 -47.60
N ALA A 2 67.46 21.45 -47.20
CA ALA A 2 66.27 22.01 -46.57
C ALA A 2 66.45 21.90 -45.05
N ASP A 3 66.35 23.03 -44.34
CA ASP A 3 66.38 23.10 -42.89
C ASP A 3 65.16 22.37 -42.30
N GLU A 4 65.43 21.28 -41.58
CA GLU A 4 64.42 20.56 -40.79
C GLU A 4 64.06 21.37 -39.55
N ILE A 5 62.79 21.82 -39.47
CA ILE A 5 62.23 22.49 -38.30
C ILE A 5 61.96 21.42 -37.24
N ALA A 6 62.80 21.38 -36.19
CA ALA A 6 62.58 20.50 -35.04
C ALA A 6 61.30 20.92 -34.27
N PRO A 7 60.45 19.96 -33.84
CA PRO A 7 59.20 20.28 -33.15
C PRO A 7 59.44 20.71 -31.70
N ILE A 8 58.91 21.87 -31.32
CA ILE A 8 58.95 22.37 -29.94
C ILE A 8 57.86 21.66 -29.12
N ILE A 9 58.29 20.86 -28.14
CA ILE A 9 57.39 20.16 -27.21
C ILE A 9 57.24 20.98 -25.93
N VAL A 10 56.08 21.61 -25.72
CA VAL A 10 55.77 22.32 -24.47
C VAL A 10 55.12 21.36 -23.47
N LYS A 11 55.86 20.94 -22.45
CA LYS A 11 55.34 20.14 -21.34
C LYS A 11 54.68 21.05 -20.29
N LYS A 12 53.36 21.20 -20.34
CA LYS A 12 52.59 21.84 -19.25
C LYS A 12 52.45 20.88 -18.07
N VAL A 13 53.20 21.12 -17.00
CA VAL A 13 53.00 20.41 -15.73
C VAL A 13 51.86 21.11 -14.98
N LYS A 14 50.66 20.52 -15.00
CA LYS A 14 49.63 20.88 -14.02
C LYS A 14 50.08 20.32 -12.67
N LYS A 15 50.58 21.18 -11.78
CA LYS A 15 50.63 20.84 -10.35
C LYS A 15 49.19 20.75 -9.89
N GLY A 16 48.64 19.53 -9.88
CA GLY A 16 47.40 19.24 -9.19
C GLY A 16 47.64 19.58 -7.71
N GLY A 17 46.89 20.56 -7.20
CA GLY A 17 46.81 20.76 -5.76
C GLY A 17 46.40 19.44 -5.12
N HIS A 18 47.03 19.09 -4.01
CA HIS A 18 46.67 17.92 -3.21
C HIS A 18 45.16 17.97 -2.94
N GLY A 19 44.40 17.12 -3.63
CA GLY A 19 43.00 16.89 -3.30
C GLY A 19 42.96 16.38 -1.86
N HIS A 20 42.20 17.08 -1.01
CA HIS A 20 41.94 16.74 0.39
C HIS A 20 41.12 15.44 0.52
N HIS A 21 41.56 14.34 -0.08
CA HIS A 21 40.84 13.07 -0.12
C HIS A 21 40.98 12.21 1.15
N GLY A 22 41.41 12.79 2.27
CA GLY A 22 41.59 12.08 3.55
C GLY A 22 40.60 12.45 4.67
N GLY A 23 39.70 13.42 4.44
CA GLY A 23 38.85 13.99 5.50
C GLY A 23 37.37 13.57 5.46
N ALA A 24 36.83 13.23 4.28
CA ALA A 24 35.40 12.98 4.12
C ALA A 24 34.88 11.78 4.95
N TRP A 25 35.67 10.70 5.04
CA TRP A 25 35.30 9.54 5.86
C TRP A 25 35.29 9.84 7.37
N LYS A 26 36.12 10.79 7.82
CA LYS A 26 36.14 11.23 9.22
C LYS A 26 34.90 12.05 9.57
N VAL A 27 34.36 12.80 8.61
CA VAL A 27 33.11 13.54 8.79
C VAL A 27 31.93 12.56 8.90
N ALA A 28 31.85 11.56 8.03
CA ALA A 28 30.81 10.53 8.12
C ALA A 28 30.92 9.68 9.41
N TYR A 29 32.14 9.37 9.85
CA TYR A 29 32.35 8.66 11.11
C TYR A 29 31.99 9.52 12.33
N ALA A 30 32.36 10.81 12.33
CA ALA A 30 31.98 11.74 13.39
C ALA A 30 30.46 11.88 13.49
N ASP A 31 29.77 12.00 12.36
CA ASP A 31 28.31 12.09 12.28
C ASP A 31 27.63 10.83 12.86
N PHE A 32 28.12 9.65 12.48
CA PHE A 32 27.62 8.38 13.02
C PHE A 32 27.81 8.27 14.54
N VAL A 33 28.98 8.66 15.06
CA VAL A 33 29.24 8.65 16.51
C VAL A 33 28.36 9.66 17.24
N THR A 34 28.13 10.85 16.67
CA THR A 34 27.22 11.84 17.27
C THR A 34 25.77 11.39 17.26
N ALA A 35 25.32 10.72 16.20
CA ALA A 35 23.98 10.13 16.13
C ALA A 35 23.80 9.04 17.19
N MET A 36 24.78 8.14 17.35
CA MET A 36 24.75 7.11 18.40
C MET A 36 24.82 7.70 19.80
N MET A 37 25.60 8.77 20.01
CA MET A 37 25.67 9.49 21.28
C MET A 37 24.31 10.13 21.61
N ALA A 38 23.68 10.81 20.64
CA ALA A 38 22.37 11.41 20.83
C ALA A 38 21.29 10.36 21.14
N PHE A 39 21.30 9.24 20.41
CA PHE A 39 20.41 8.11 20.66
C PHE A 39 20.63 7.49 22.06
N PHE A 40 21.89 7.34 22.48
CA PHE A 40 22.23 6.86 23.81
C PHE A 40 21.77 7.82 24.90
N LEU A 41 21.97 9.14 24.74
CA LEU A 41 21.48 10.14 25.70
C LEU A 41 19.96 10.14 25.80
N LEU A 42 19.26 9.91 24.68
CA LEU A 42 17.81 9.76 24.67
C LEU A 42 17.34 8.51 25.43
N LEU A 43 17.95 7.35 25.16
CA LEU A 43 17.65 6.12 25.92
C LEU A 43 18.03 6.24 27.40
N TRP A 44 19.12 6.95 27.71
CA TRP A 44 19.54 7.21 29.08
C TRP A 44 18.54 8.12 29.80
N LEU A 45 18.06 9.18 29.16
CA LEU A 45 16.99 10.03 29.69
C LEU A 45 15.70 9.23 29.90
N LEU A 46 15.34 8.35 28.97
CA LEU A 46 14.20 7.46 29.14
C LEU A 46 14.41 6.45 30.28
N ASN A 47 15.63 6.04 30.61
CA ASN A 47 15.84 5.14 31.75
C ASN A 47 15.81 5.88 33.10
N VAL A 48 16.25 7.14 33.15
CA VAL A 48 16.35 7.93 34.38
C VAL A 48 15.05 8.69 34.71
N THR A 49 14.13 8.82 33.75
CA THR A 49 12.81 9.45 33.95
C THR A 49 11.80 8.48 34.56
N THR A 50 10.98 8.98 35.49
CA THR A 50 9.88 8.20 36.07
C THR A 50 8.77 7.97 35.05
N THR A 51 7.89 7.01 35.33
CA THR A 51 6.72 6.73 34.47
C THR A 51 5.80 7.94 34.34
N GLU A 52 5.58 8.72 35.40
CA GLU A 52 4.71 9.91 35.33
C GLU A 52 5.30 11.01 34.41
N GLN A 53 6.63 11.18 34.40
CA GLN A 53 7.28 12.18 33.56
C GLN A 53 7.23 11.81 32.07
N LYS A 54 7.29 10.52 31.75
CA LYS A 54 7.16 10.01 30.39
C LYS A 54 5.73 10.17 29.88
N GLU A 55 4.74 9.89 30.72
CA GLU A 55 3.32 10.10 30.39
C GLU A 55 3.03 11.59 30.15
N GLY A 56 3.49 12.49 31.02
CA GLY A 56 3.28 13.93 30.82
C GLY A 56 3.93 14.49 29.55
N LEU A 57 5.05 13.91 29.09
CA LEU A 57 5.68 14.27 27.83
C LEU A 57 4.92 13.69 26.62
N ALA A 58 4.41 12.45 26.75
CA ALA A 58 3.59 11.82 25.73
C ALA A 58 2.29 12.61 25.51
N ASP A 59 1.65 13.10 26.57
CA ASP A 59 0.45 13.95 26.49
C ASP A 59 0.72 15.30 25.81
N TYR A 60 1.95 15.82 25.87
CA TYR A 60 2.30 17.06 25.18
C TYR A 60 2.44 16.88 23.66
N PHE A 61 2.98 15.73 23.21
CA PHE A 61 3.20 15.43 21.79
C PHE A 61 2.03 14.71 21.13
N ALA A 62 1.25 13.98 21.91
CA ALA A 62 -0.01 13.39 21.53
C ALA A 62 -1.07 13.91 22.50
N PRO A 63 -1.47 15.19 22.40
CA PRO A 63 -2.57 15.70 23.20
C PRO A 63 -3.78 14.82 22.90
N THR A 64 -4.14 13.99 23.87
CA THR A 64 -5.47 13.40 23.90
C THR A 64 -6.40 14.59 23.78
N THR A 65 -7.15 14.66 22.69
CA THR A 65 -8.13 15.70 22.43
C THR A 65 -9.13 15.66 23.58
N ALA A 66 -8.85 16.44 24.61
CA ALA A 66 -9.66 16.55 25.79
C ALA A 66 -10.97 17.23 25.38
N SER A 67 -12.03 16.43 25.25
CA SER A 67 -13.32 16.67 25.90
C SER A 67 -14.44 15.95 25.15
N LEU A 68 -14.54 14.64 25.36
CA LEU A 68 -15.84 13.97 25.42
C LEU A 68 -16.15 13.63 26.88
N ASN A 69 -15.98 14.61 27.77
CA ASN A 69 -16.79 14.65 28.97
C ASN A 69 -18.18 15.10 28.53
N GLN A 70 -18.94 14.17 27.97
CA GLN A 70 -20.38 14.25 28.04
C GLN A 70 -20.75 14.00 29.49
N SER A 71 -20.64 15.06 30.30
CA SER A 71 -21.26 15.17 31.61
C SER A 71 -22.78 15.22 31.41
N GLY A 72 -23.35 14.09 31.00
CA GLY A 72 -24.77 13.79 31.09
C GLY A 72 -24.96 12.90 32.30
N ALA A 73 -24.94 13.50 33.49
CA ALA A 73 -25.36 12.79 34.69
C ALA A 73 -26.82 12.37 34.50
N ASP A 74 -27.03 11.06 34.54
CA ASP A 74 -28.30 10.37 34.65
C ASP A 74 -29.10 10.97 35.83
N GLY A 75 -30.21 11.67 35.54
CA GLY A 75 -31.05 12.29 36.56
C GLY A 75 -32.03 13.34 36.05
N MET A 76 -33.25 13.31 36.58
CA MET A 76 -34.45 14.05 36.18
C MET A 76 -34.39 15.60 36.33
N LEU A 77 -33.20 16.20 36.49
CA LEU A 77 -32.98 17.64 36.71
C LEU A 77 -31.70 18.19 36.00
N GLY A 78 -31.38 17.71 34.80
CA GLY A 78 -30.24 18.20 34.00
C GLY A 78 -30.56 19.45 33.17
N GLY A 79 -30.21 20.62 33.68
CA GLY A 79 -30.46 21.92 33.05
C GLY A 79 -29.76 22.12 31.69
N ARG A 80 -30.50 22.68 30.73
CA ARG A 80 -29.95 23.23 29.48
C ARG A 80 -29.24 24.55 29.79
N SER A 81 -27.93 24.64 29.61
CA SER A 81 -27.27 25.95 29.50
C SER A 81 -27.39 26.44 28.06
N LEU A 82 -28.18 27.50 27.88
CA LEU A 82 -28.22 28.34 26.69
C LEU A 82 -26.91 29.15 26.61
N GLN A 83 -25.95 28.74 25.78
CA GLN A 83 -24.97 29.67 25.22
C GLN A 83 -24.45 29.17 23.85
N THR A 84 -24.99 29.85 22.85
CA THR A 84 -24.61 30.19 21.47
C THR A 84 -23.21 29.86 20.93
N ASP A 85 -23.22 29.29 19.71
CA ASP A 85 -22.34 29.43 18.52
C ASP A 85 -20.82 29.44 18.63
N GLY A 86 -20.20 28.53 17.85
CA GLY A 86 -19.08 28.91 16.99
C GLY A 86 -17.70 28.33 17.31
N ALA A 87 -17.52 27.02 17.13
CA ALA A 87 -16.22 26.44 16.79
C ALA A 87 -16.41 25.29 15.78
N GLN A 88 -16.78 25.65 14.56
CA GLN A 88 -16.60 24.79 13.40
C GLN A 88 -15.10 24.67 13.15
N ILE A 89 -14.49 23.57 13.57
CA ILE A 89 -13.16 23.21 13.11
C ILE A 89 -13.33 22.39 11.83
N SER A 90 -12.73 22.90 10.78
CA SER A 90 -12.75 22.45 9.39
C SER A 90 -12.40 20.98 9.19
N ASN A 91 -13.20 20.30 8.37
CA ASN A 91 -12.96 18.97 7.81
C ASN A 91 -11.89 19.01 6.68
N LEU A 92 -10.68 19.49 6.98
CA LEU A 92 -9.53 19.40 6.07
C LEU A 92 -8.45 18.52 6.69
N GLY A 93 -8.43 17.25 6.25
CA GLY A 93 -7.23 16.45 6.01
C GLY A 93 -6.24 16.25 7.15
N VAL A 94 -6.50 15.27 8.02
CA VAL A 94 -5.49 14.42 8.68
C VAL A 94 -6.16 13.04 8.88
N PRO A 95 -5.47 11.90 8.63
CA PRO A 95 -6.08 10.58 8.71
C PRO A 95 -6.66 10.34 10.10
N SER A 96 -7.89 9.81 10.14
CA SER A 96 -8.39 9.08 11.30
C SER A 96 -7.41 7.93 11.56
N ALA A 97 -6.45 8.16 12.46
CA ALA A 97 -5.95 7.07 13.26
C ALA A 97 -7.18 6.50 13.95
N VAL A 98 -7.62 5.33 13.50
CA VAL A 98 -8.51 4.48 14.29
C VAL A 98 -7.70 4.15 15.53
N SER A 99 -7.74 5.06 16.52
CA SER A 99 -7.36 4.73 17.87
C SER A 99 -8.33 3.63 18.23
N SER A 100 -7.85 2.39 18.22
CA SER A 100 -8.54 1.26 18.78
C SER A 100 -9.05 1.71 20.13
N ILE A 101 -10.37 1.91 20.22
CA ILE A 101 -11.04 2.07 21.49
C ILE A 101 -10.82 0.73 22.17
N ALA A 102 -9.74 0.63 22.95
CA ALA A 102 -9.66 -0.38 23.98
C ALA A 102 -10.94 -0.18 24.82
N PRO A 103 -11.77 -1.22 24.99
CA PRO A 103 -12.92 -1.12 25.88
C PRO A 103 -12.41 -0.64 27.25
N PRO A 104 -13.16 0.22 27.95
CA PRO A 104 -12.79 0.63 29.29
C PRO A 104 -12.57 -0.62 30.12
N ASP A 105 -11.46 -0.66 30.86
CA ASP A 105 -11.10 -1.73 31.79
C ASP A 105 -12.17 -1.85 32.89
N SER A 106 -13.26 -2.53 32.54
CA SER A 106 -14.27 -2.98 33.48
C SER A 106 -13.82 -4.33 34.04
N GLY A 107 -12.80 -4.31 34.88
CA GLY A 107 -12.74 -5.21 36.03
C GLY A 107 -11.70 -6.32 36.07
N ARG A 108 -10.53 -6.24 35.42
CA ARG A 108 -9.47 -7.27 35.59
C ARG A 108 -8.19 -6.72 36.22
N LYS A 109 -8.30 -6.28 37.48
CA LYS A 109 -7.17 -5.80 38.29
C LYS A 109 -6.23 -6.89 38.87
N ASN A 110 -6.19 -8.10 38.33
CA ASN A 110 -5.32 -9.14 38.88
C ASN A 110 -4.93 -10.24 37.87
N GLU A 111 -4.38 -9.87 36.72
CA GLU A 111 -3.64 -10.82 35.88
C GLU A 111 -2.15 -10.72 36.17
N SER A 112 -1.53 -11.86 36.48
CA SER A 112 -0.08 -11.93 36.65
C SER A 112 0.63 -11.62 35.33
N ALA A 113 1.81 -10.99 35.40
CA ALA A 113 2.60 -10.67 34.22
C ALA A 113 2.93 -11.92 33.35
N ASP A 114 3.00 -13.11 33.96
CA ASP A 114 3.15 -14.38 33.26
C ASP A 114 1.88 -14.82 32.51
N ALA A 115 0.69 -14.63 33.09
CA ALA A 115 -0.57 -14.96 32.40
C ALA A 115 -0.80 -14.07 31.17
N ARG A 116 -0.38 -12.80 31.25
CA ARG A 116 -0.47 -11.85 30.13
C ARG A 116 0.50 -12.22 28.99
N LYS A 117 1.76 -12.55 29.31
CA LYS A 117 2.75 -12.99 28.32
C LYS A 117 2.34 -14.28 27.61
N THR A 118 1.79 -15.26 28.34
CA THR A 118 1.34 -16.52 27.74
C THR A 118 0.22 -16.29 26.72
N ARG A 119 -0.76 -15.42 27.02
CA ARG A 119 -1.80 -15.07 26.06
C ARG A 119 -1.27 -14.30 24.85
N GLU A 120 -0.39 -13.34 25.06
CA GLU A 120 0.24 -12.59 23.96
C GLU A 120 1.04 -13.52 23.03
N MET A 121 1.70 -14.55 23.57
CA MET A 121 2.38 -15.58 22.76
C MET A 121 1.39 -16.48 22.00
N GLU A 122 0.29 -16.92 22.64
CA GLU A 122 -0.75 -17.73 22.00
C GLU A 122 -1.48 -16.96 20.88
N GLU A 123 -1.78 -15.68 21.10
CA GLU A 123 -2.37 -14.79 20.09
C GLU A 123 -1.41 -14.60 18.91
N ALA A 124 -0.12 -14.37 19.18
CA ALA A 124 0.88 -14.25 18.13
C ALA A 124 1.02 -15.54 17.30
N GLU A 125 0.99 -16.71 17.94
CA GLU A 125 1.04 -18.00 17.24
C GLU A 125 -0.22 -18.21 16.38
N LEU A 126 -1.41 -17.88 16.89
CA LEU A 126 -2.66 -17.99 16.15
C LEU A 126 -2.65 -17.08 14.90
N LEU A 127 -2.24 -15.82 15.07
CA LEU A 127 -2.13 -14.86 13.97
C LEU A 127 -1.17 -15.35 12.88
N GLU A 128 -0.04 -15.96 13.28
CA GLU A 128 0.91 -16.52 12.34
C GLU A 128 0.33 -17.73 11.59
N ARG A 129 -0.40 -18.62 12.27
CA ARG A 129 -1.10 -19.73 11.60
C ARG A 129 -2.14 -19.25 10.60
N LEU A 130 -2.92 -18.22 10.95
CA LEU A 130 -3.92 -17.64 10.04
C LEU A 130 -3.25 -17.09 8.78
N ARG A 131 -2.14 -16.35 8.93
CA ARG A 131 -1.35 -15.85 7.80
C ARG A 131 -0.82 -16.96 6.91
N GLN A 132 -0.32 -18.05 7.49
CA GLN A 132 0.19 -19.20 6.73
C GLN A 132 -0.92 -19.90 5.94
N ILE A 133 -2.11 -20.05 6.52
CA ILE A 133 -3.27 -20.63 5.84
C ILE A 133 -3.70 -19.75 4.66
N GLU A 134 -3.74 -18.44 4.87
CA GLU A 134 -4.08 -17.47 3.82
C GLU A 134 -3.02 -17.43 2.72
N GLU A 135 -1.74 -17.45 3.06
CA GLU A 135 -0.66 -17.49 2.07
C GLU A 135 -0.72 -18.78 1.23
N ALA A 136 -1.02 -19.92 1.86
CA ALA A 136 -1.25 -21.17 1.16
C ALA A 136 -2.49 -21.11 0.25
N SER A 137 -3.56 -20.43 0.66
CA SER A 137 -4.78 -20.29 -0.15
C SER A 137 -4.55 -19.38 -1.38
N PHE A 138 -3.79 -18.30 -1.22
CA PHE A 138 -3.35 -17.45 -2.33
C PHE A 138 -2.43 -18.19 -3.30
N GLU A 139 -1.50 -18.99 -2.78
CA GLU A 139 -0.61 -19.79 -3.62
C GLU A 139 -1.39 -20.85 -4.41
N GLN A 140 -2.37 -21.49 -3.78
CA GLN A 140 -3.28 -22.40 -4.46
C GLN A 140 -4.07 -21.69 -5.57
N ALA A 141 -4.61 -20.50 -5.30
CA ALA A 141 -5.34 -19.72 -6.30
C ALA A 141 -4.45 -19.29 -7.47
N ARG A 142 -3.21 -18.88 -7.20
CA ARG A 142 -2.19 -18.56 -8.21
C ARG A 142 -1.98 -19.73 -9.16
N GLU A 143 -1.78 -20.93 -8.62
CA GLU A 143 -1.57 -22.15 -9.42
C GLU A 143 -2.84 -22.57 -10.17
N GLN A 144 -4.01 -22.47 -9.56
CA GLN A 144 -5.29 -22.75 -10.23
C GLN A 144 -5.50 -21.84 -11.44
N ILE A 145 -5.24 -20.54 -11.30
CA ILE A 145 -5.35 -19.57 -12.41
C ILE A 145 -4.36 -19.94 -13.52
N ARG A 146 -3.09 -20.22 -13.17
CA ARG A 146 -2.07 -20.63 -14.17
C ARG A 146 -2.46 -21.90 -14.91
N GLN A 147 -2.97 -22.91 -14.20
CA GLN A 147 -3.43 -24.16 -14.79
C GLN A 147 -4.64 -23.96 -15.70
N ALA A 148 -5.60 -23.14 -15.28
CA ALA A 148 -6.79 -22.84 -16.06
C ALA A 148 -6.44 -22.13 -17.38
N ILE A 149 -5.52 -21.15 -17.37
CA ILE A 149 -5.04 -20.47 -18.58
C ILE A 149 -4.32 -21.45 -19.52
N ASN A 150 -3.56 -22.39 -18.96
CA ASN A 150 -2.84 -23.40 -19.75
C ASN A 150 -3.78 -24.43 -20.39
N THR A 151 -4.91 -24.73 -19.74
CA THR A 151 -5.83 -25.80 -20.15
C THR A 151 -6.82 -25.33 -21.20
N ASP A 152 -7.29 -24.08 -21.13
CA ASP A 152 -8.23 -23.53 -22.10
C ASP A 152 -7.48 -23.07 -23.38
N PRO A 153 -7.74 -23.71 -24.55
CA PRO A 153 -7.11 -23.32 -25.80
C PRO A 153 -7.36 -21.84 -26.17
N ASN A 154 -8.52 -21.29 -25.79
CA ASN A 154 -8.87 -19.89 -26.09
C ASN A 154 -8.04 -18.90 -25.26
N LEU A 155 -7.63 -19.29 -24.05
CA LEU A 155 -6.86 -18.45 -23.13
C LEU A 155 -5.35 -18.73 -23.20
N SER A 156 -4.94 -19.81 -23.85
CA SER A 156 -3.53 -20.21 -23.95
C SER A 156 -2.60 -19.14 -24.55
N GLY A 157 -3.11 -18.29 -25.44
CA GLY A 157 -2.38 -17.15 -26.01
C GLY A 157 -2.38 -15.87 -25.16
N LEU A 158 -3.11 -15.86 -24.03
CA LEU A 158 -3.15 -14.73 -23.08
C LEU A 158 -2.20 -14.91 -21.89
N LYS A 159 -1.37 -15.97 -21.88
CA LYS A 159 -0.43 -16.21 -20.78
C LYS A 159 0.49 -15.03 -20.54
N ASP A 160 0.94 -14.42 -21.64
CA ASP A 160 1.86 -13.28 -21.61
C ASP A 160 1.13 -11.97 -21.23
N HIS A 161 -0.20 -11.95 -21.24
CA HIS A 161 -1.02 -10.84 -20.76
C HIS A 161 -1.25 -10.88 -19.26
N ILE A 162 -0.79 -11.91 -18.55
CA ILE A 162 -1.15 -12.10 -17.15
C ILE A 162 0.11 -12.21 -16.30
N ILE A 163 0.23 -11.29 -15.34
CA ILE A 163 1.29 -11.30 -14.34
C ILE A 163 0.62 -11.55 -13.00
N ILE A 164 1.03 -12.63 -12.33
CA ILE A 164 0.51 -12.97 -11.00
C ILE A 164 1.68 -13.00 -10.03
N ASP A 165 1.61 -12.16 -9.00
CA ASP A 165 2.65 -11.98 -8.02
C ASP A 165 2.09 -11.81 -6.60
N MET A 166 2.88 -12.24 -5.62
CA MET A 166 2.55 -12.06 -4.21
C MET A 166 3.04 -10.70 -3.74
N THR A 167 2.16 -9.90 -3.16
CA THR A 167 2.47 -8.57 -2.63
C THR A 167 2.17 -8.52 -1.12
N PRO A 168 2.70 -7.53 -0.38
CA PRO A 168 2.35 -7.34 1.02
C PRO A 168 0.84 -7.15 1.25
N ASP A 169 0.16 -6.56 0.27
CA ASP A 169 -1.28 -6.32 0.28
C ASP A 169 -2.09 -7.59 -0.07
N GLY A 170 -1.46 -8.64 -0.60
CA GLY A 170 -2.08 -9.92 -0.95
C GLY A 170 -1.73 -10.41 -2.36
N LEU A 171 -2.60 -11.23 -2.97
CA LEU A 171 -2.36 -11.80 -4.30
C LEU A 171 -2.74 -10.79 -5.39
N ARG A 172 -1.74 -10.33 -6.14
CA ARG A 172 -1.93 -9.39 -7.25
C ARG A 172 -1.99 -10.14 -8.58
N ILE A 173 -3.03 -9.84 -9.36
CA ILE A 173 -3.28 -10.35 -10.69
C ILE A 173 -3.35 -9.15 -11.63
N GLN A 174 -2.35 -8.97 -12.48
CA GLN A 174 -2.32 -7.91 -13.48
C GLN A 174 -2.64 -8.50 -14.84
N ILE A 175 -3.60 -7.88 -15.52
CA ILE A 175 -3.91 -8.16 -16.92
C ILE A 175 -3.33 -6.99 -17.71
N VAL A 176 -2.30 -7.24 -18.50
CA VAL A 176 -1.54 -6.25 -19.28
C VAL A 176 -1.92 -6.31 -20.75
N ASP A 177 -1.90 -5.16 -21.39
CA ASP A 177 -2.19 -5.05 -22.82
C ASP A 177 -0.96 -5.39 -23.68
N GLN A 178 -1.18 -5.86 -24.90
CA GLN A 178 -0.11 -6.15 -25.85
C GLN A 178 -0.40 -5.59 -27.24
N PHE A 179 0.66 -5.32 -28.00
CA PHE A 179 0.58 -4.74 -29.34
C PHE A 179 -0.34 -5.51 -30.32
N ASN A 180 -0.40 -6.84 -30.20
CA ASN A 180 -1.16 -7.69 -31.13
C ASN A 180 -2.56 -8.06 -30.62
N GLU A 181 -2.86 -7.77 -29.36
CA GLU A 181 -4.12 -8.16 -28.74
C GLU A 181 -4.50 -7.17 -27.63
N SER A 182 -5.44 -6.29 -27.98
CA SER A 182 -5.90 -5.21 -27.12
C SER A 182 -6.90 -5.70 -26.07
N MET A 183 -6.73 -5.30 -24.81
CA MET A 183 -7.69 -5.64 -23.75
C MET A 183 -9.00 -4.87 -23.87
N PHE A 184 -8.90 -3.63 -24.33
CA PHE A 184 -10.01 -2.71 -24.52
C PHE A 184 -10.06 -2.27 -25.98
N GLU A 185 -11.24 -1.88 -26.44
CA GLU A 185 -11.33 -1.13 -27.69
C GLU A 185 -10.54 0.19 -27.58
N SER A 186 -9.96 0.65 -28.70
CA SER A 186 -9.11 1.85 -28.71
C SER A 186 -9.87 3.07 -28.18
N GLY A 187 -9.27 3.76 -27.20
CA GLY A 187 -9.88 4.93 -26.56
C GLY A 187 -11.17 4.66 -25.78
N SER A 188 -11.48 3.39 -25.50
CA SER A 188 -12.73 2.97 -24.85
C SER A 188 -12.46 2.15 -23.59
N ALA A 189 -13.49 2.04 -22.76
CA ALA A 189 -13.57 1.16 -21.61
C ALA A 189 -14.29 -0.18 -21.92
N ASN A 190 -14.64 -0.42 -23.19
CA ASN A 190 -15.24 -1.67 -23.63
C ASN A 190 -14.21 -2.80 -23.64
N ILE A 191 -14.43 -3.82 -22.83
CA ILE A 191 -13.59 -5.02 -22.75
C ILE A 191 -13.84 -5.92 -23.96
N THR A 192 -12.78 -6.45 -24.56
CA THR A 192 -12.90 -7.40 -25.67
C THR A 192 -13.45 -8.76 -25.20
N ALA A 193 -14.12 -9.51 -26.09
CA ALA A 193 -14.72 -10.79 -25.74
C ALA A 193 -13.71 -11.79 -25.13
N ARG A 194 -12.47 -11.79 -25.62
CA ARG A 194 -11.40 -12.66 -25.16
C ARG A 194 -10.94 -12.33 -23.73
N ILE A 195 -10.79 -11.05 -23.40
CA ILE A 195 -10.49 -10.62 -22.03
C ILE A 195 -11.69 -10.82 -21.10
N ARG A 196 -12.92 -10.68 -21.60
CA ARG A 196 -14.10 -11.02 -20.80
C ARG A 196 -14.07 -12.49 -20.35
N SER A 197 -13.77 -13.43 -21.25
CA SER A 197 -13.61 -14.84 -20.89
C SER A 197 -12.46 -15.08 -19.90
N LEU A 198 -11.38 -14.31 -20.00
CA LEU A 198 -10.29 -14.37 -19.03
C LEU A 198 -10.74 -13.91 -17.63
N ILE A 199 -11.43 -12.77 -17.55
CA ILE A 199 -11.96 -12.23 -16.29
C ILE A 199 -12.97 -13.20 -15.68
N GLU A 200 -13.83 -13.83 -16.49
CA GLU A 200 -14.77 -14.85 -16.03
C GLU A 200 -14.07 -16.08 -15.43
N MET A 201 -12.96 -16.51 -16.01
CA MET A 201 -12.14 -17.59 -15.47
C MET A 201 -11.49 -17.18 -14.15
N ILE A 202 -10.87 -16.01 -14.09
CA ILE A 202 -10.25 -15.48 -12.86
C ILE A 202 -11.30 -15.39 -11.75
N ALA A 203 -12.48 -14.85 -12.04
CA ALA A 203 -13.59 -14.74 -11.10
C ALA A 203 -13.97 -16.11 -10.51
N LYS A 204 -14.05 -17.16 -11.33
CA LYS A 204 -14.34 -18.52 -10.87
C LYS A 204 -13.25 -19.07 -9.95
N SER A 205 -11.97 -18.82 -10.27
CA SER A 205 -10.84 -19.27 -9.45
C SER A 205 -10.79 -18.59 -8.08
N ILE A 206 -11.17 -17.31 -8.00
CA ILE A 206 -11.10 -16.52 -6.76
C ILE A 206 -12.42 -16.49 -5.97
N LYS A 207 -13.48 -17.09 -6.50
CA LYS A 207 -14.82 -17.06 -5.90
C LYS A 207 -14.88 -17.71 -4.52
N GLU A 208 -14.14 -18.80 -4.34
CA GLU A 208 -14.10 -19.57 -3.10
C GLU A 208 -13.29 -18.90 -1.98
N LEU A 209 -12.51 -17.87 -2.31
CA LEU A 209 -11.73 -17.11 -1.33
C LEU A 209 -12.60 -16.01 -0.70
N PRO A 210 -12.56 -15.79 0.63
CA PRO A 210 -13.38 -14.78 1.30
C PRO A 210 -12.87 -13.34 1.08
N ASN A 211 -11.61 -13.19 0.68
CA ASN A 211 -10.88 -11.93 0.67
C ASN A 211 -11.55 -10.80 -0.11
N GLY A 212 -11.43 -9.57 0.39
CA GLY A 212 -11.79 -8.36 -0.33
C GLY A 212 -10.95 -8.15 -1.59
N LEU A 213 -11.42 -7.28 -2.48
CA LEU A 213 -10.81 -7.02 -3.79
C LEU A 213 -10.61 -5.53 -4.01
N SER A 214 -9.39 -5.19 -4.44
CA SER A 214 -9.01 -3.87 -4.90
C SER A 214 -8.73 -3.92 -6.39
N ILE A 215 -9.47 -3.14 -7.18
CA ILE A 215 -9.32 -3.09 -8.64
C ILE A 215 -8.72 -1.73 -9.02
N SER A 216 -7.64 -1.72 -9.79
CA SER A 216 -7.00 -0.51 -10.27
C SER A 216 -6.81 -0.55 -11.79
N GLY A 217 -7.10 0.56 -12.46
CA GLY A 217 -6.87 0.75 -13.88
C GLY A 217 -5.69 1.66 -14.13
N HIS A 218 -4.87 1.30 -15.12
CA HIS A 218 -3.72 2.08 -15.57
C HIS A 218 -3.79 2.26 -17.08
N THR A 219 -3.32 3.40 -17.55
CA THR A 219 -3.13 3.71 -18.98
C THR A 219 -1.64 3.94 -19.24
N ASP A 220 -1.28 3.97 -20.51
CA ASP A 220 0.01 4.47 -20.95
C ASP A 220 0.05 6.00 -20.92
N SER A 221 1.24 6.56 -21.15
CA SER A 221 1.44 8.01 -21.23
C SER A 221 1.02 8.61 -22.58
N ASP A 222 0.45 7.82 -23.49
CA ASP A 222 -0.04 8.34 -24.75
C ASP A 222 -1.15 9.35 -24.48
N ASN A 223 -1.04 10.52 -25.12
CA ASN A 223 -1.92 11.64 -24.81
C ASN A 223 -3.34 11.36 -25.33
N PHE A 224 -4.19 10.82 -24.45
CA PHE A 224 -5.61 10.63 -24.70
C PHE A 224 -6.39 11.76 -24.02
N SER A 225 -6.96 12.64 -24.82
CA SER A 225 -7.82 13.72 -24.33
C SER A 225 -8.92 14.01 -25.33
N THR A 226 -10.17 13.85 -24.91
CA THR A 226 -11.37 14.30 -25.63
C THR A 226 -12.16 15.19 -24.68
N ALA A 227 -12.50 16.43 -25.06
CA ALA A 227 -13.38 17.36 -24.33
C ALA A 227 -13.72 17.00 -22.85
N GLY A 228 -12.78 17.20 -21.92
CA GLY A 228 -12.98 16.96 -20.48
C GLY A 228 -12.83 15.51 -20.02
N TYR A 229 -12.37 14.62 -20.90
CA TYR A 229 -12.10 13.20 -20.66
C TYR A 229 -10.65 12.92 -20.99
N SER A 230 -9.91 12.38 -20.02
CA SER A 230 -8.49 12.12 -20.07
C SER A 230 -8.17 10.68 -19.68
N ASN A 231 -6.87 10.36 -19.58
CA ASN A 231 -6.39 9.10 -19.02
C ASN A 231 -6.90 8.82 -17.58
N TRP A 232 -7.24 9.86 -16.81
CA TRP A 232 -7.84 9.71 -15.49
C TRP A 232 -9.24 9.10 -15.55
N GLU A 233 -10.10 9.63 -16.40
CA GLU A 233 -11.44 9.08 -16.63
C GLU A 233 -11.36 7.70 -17.28
N LEU A 234 -10.48 7.54 -18.28
CA LEU A 234 -10.31 6.27 -19.00
C LEU A 234 -9.87 5.12 -18.08
N SER A 235 -8.86 5.37 -17.24
CA SER A 235 -8.38 4.36 -16.29
C SER A 235 -9.45 3.97 -15.27
N SER A 236 -10.21 4.95 -14.76
CA SER A 236 -11.31 4.73 -13.82
C SER A 236 -12.47 3.95 -14.46
N ASP A 237 -12.83 4.26 -15.70
CA ASP A 237 -13.90 3.58 -16.43
C ASP A 237 -13.53 2.15 -16.79
N ARG A 238 -12.27 1.92 -17.19
CA ARG A 238 -11.72 0.59 -17.46
C ARG A 238 -11.71 -0.29 -16.20
N ALA A 239 -11.28 0.26 -15.07
CA ALA A 239 -11.34 -0.43 -13.77
C ALA A 239 -12.80 -0.81 -13.42
N ASN A 240 -13.75 0.09 -13.65
CA ASN A 240 -15.17 -0.19 -13.45
C ASN A 240 -15.75 -1.20 -14.45
N ALA A 241 -15.27 -1.22 -15.69
CA ALA A 241 -15.65 -2.25 -16.67
C ALA A 241 -15.19 -3.63 -16.21
N SER A 242 -13.97 -3.75 -15.70
CA SER A 242 -13.46 -5.00 -15.13
C SER A 242 -14.24 -5.41 -13.88
N ARG A 243 -14.59 -4.47 -13.02
CA ARG A 243 -15.49 -4.70 -11.87
C ARG A 243 -16.83 -5.31 -12.30
N ARG A 244 -17.49 -4.73 -13.30
CA ARG A 244 -18.76 -5.25 -13.83
C ARG A 244 -18.60 -6.66 -14.38
N ALA A 245 -17.54 -6.91 -15.17
CA ALA A 245 -17.27 -8.23 -15.72
C ALA A 245 -17.02 -9.30 -14.63
N LEU A 246 -16.34 -8.96 -13.53
CA LEU A 246 -16.16 -9.86 -12.39
C LEU A 246 -17.49 -10.21 -11.71
N ILE A 247 -18.36 -9.21 -11.49
CA ILE A 247 -19.69 -9.43 -10.89
C ILE A 247 -20.59 -10.26 -11.79
N GLU A 248 -20.60 -9.95 -13.10
CA GLU A 248 -21.33 -10.73 -14.10
C GLU A 248 -20.88 -12.20 -14.13
N ALA A 249 -19.61 -12.46 -13.85
CA ALA A 249 -19.04 -13.80 -13.71
C ALA A 249 -19.42 -14.51 -12.39
N GLY A 250 -20.16 -13.86 -11.50
CA GLY A 250 -20.70 -14.44 -10.27
C GLY A 250 -19.86 -14.17 -9.02
N LEU A 251 -18.99 -13.16 -9.04
CA LEU A 251 -18.34 -12.62 -7.86
C LEU A 251 -19.31 -11.73 -7.07
N ASP A 252 -19.27 -11.82 -5.74
CA ASP A 252 -20.07 -10.95 -4.88
C ASP A 252 -19.63 -9.48 -5.00
N ALA A 253 -20.60 -8.58 -5.12
CA ALA A 253 -20.36 -7.14 -5.19
C ALA A 253 -19.80 -6.58 -3.86
N GLU A 254 -20.16 -7.19 -2.72
CA GLU A 254 -19.70 -6.76 -1.39
C GLU A 254 -18.19 -7.00 -1.19
N ARG A 255 -17.60 -7.92 -1.95
CA ARG A 255 -16.16 -8.18 -1.91
C ARG A 255 -15.33 -7.07 -2.54
N ILE A 256 -15.92 -6.19 -3.36
CA ILE A 256 -15.16 -5.11 -3.99
C ILE A 256 -15.04 -3.94 -3.01
N GLU A 257 -13.87 -3.81 -2.40
CA GLU A 257 -13.61 -2.76 -1.41
C GLU A 257 -13.32 -1.40 -2.06
N ARG A 258 -12.55 -1.42 -3.16
CA ARG A 258 -12.18 -0.17 -3.87
C ARG A 258 -11.95 -0.37 -5.36
N VAL A 259 -12.24 0.69 -6.11
CA VAL A 259 -11.91 0.84 -7.53
C VAL A 259 -11.17 2.15 -7.74
N THR A 260 -10.00 2.09 -8.37
CA THR A 260 -9.10 3.25 -8.55
C THR A 260 -8.69 3.41 -10.01
N GLY A 261 -8.68 4.63 -10.53
CA GLY A 261 -8.01 4.98 -11.79
C GLY A 261 -6.71 5.71 -11.51
N LEU A 262 -5.61 5.25 -12.09
CA LEU A 262 -4.26 5.78 -11.85
C LEU A 262 -3.65 6.47 -13.07
N ALA A 263 -4.39 6.55 -14.19
CA ALA A 263 -3.88 7.07 -15.46
C ALA A 263 -2.49 6.45 -15.78
N ASP A 264 -1.53 7.30 -16.14
CA ASP A 264 -0.14 6.98 -16.47
C ASP A 264 0.84 7.21 -15.30
N THR A 265 0.34 7.41 -14.08
CA THR A 265 1.17 7.80 -12.92
C THR A 265 1.98 6.66 -12.31
N ASP A 266 1.63 5.42 -12.63
CA ASP A 266 2.31 4.20 -12.15
C ASP A 266 2.58 3.26 -13.34
N PRO A 267 3.58 3.55 -14.19
CA PRO A 267 3.93 2.71 -15.33
C PRO A 267 4.63 1.42 -14.89
N LEU A 268 4.27 0.29 -15.51
CA LEU A 268 4.93 -1.00 -15.29
C LEU A 268 6.34 -1.01 -15.92
N ILE A 269 6.46 -0.42 -17.10
CA ILE A 269 7.68 -0.25 -17.86
C ILE A 269 8.06 1.23 -17.78
N THR A 270 8.89 1.57 -16.79
CA THR A 270 9.31 2.96 -16.51
C THR A 270 10.17 3.55 -17.62
N ASP A 271 10.91 2.71 -18.33
CA ASP A 271 11.85 3.13 -19.38
C ASP A 271 11.13 3.52 -20.70
N ASP A 272 9.90 3.03 -20.89
CA ASP A 272 9.03 3.34 -22.02
C ASP A 272 7.59 3.55 -21.52
N PRO A 273 7.25 4.75 -21.03
CA PRO A 273 5.92 5.07 -20.52
C PRO A 273 4.78 4.93 -21.55
N SER A 274 5.10 5.05 -22.85
CA SER A 274 4.16 4.84 -23.96
C SER A 274 3.90 3.38 -24.30
N ASN A 275 4.59 2.45 -23.63
CA ASN A 275 4.45 1.03 -23.93
C ASN A 275 3.02 0.55 -23.66
N PRO A 276 2.39 -0.22 -24.58
CA PRO A 276 1.11 -0.89 -24.34
C PRO A 276 1.05 -1.69 -23.04
N GLY A 277 2.15 -2.30 -22.59
CA GLY A 277 2.20 -3.02 -21.32
C GLY A 277 1.85 -2.16 -20.10
N ASN A 278 1.92 -0.83 -20.21
CA ASN A 278 1.48 0.10 -19.16
C ASN A 278 -0.05 0.24 -19.08
N ARG A 279 -0.77 -0.05 -20.16
CA ARG A 279 -2.23 -0.20 -20.15
C ARG A 279 -2.56 -1.53 -19.50
N ARG A 280 -3.01 -1.50 -18.24
CA ARG A 280 -3.25 -2.72 -17.47
C ARG A 280 -4.36 -2.54 -16.45
N ILE A 281 -4.94 -3.67 -16.05
CA ILE A 281 -5.85 -3.77 -14.91
C ILE A 281 -5.16 -4.59 -13.83
N SER A 282 -5.04 -4.03 -12.63
CA SER A 282 -4.54 -4.72 -11.46
C SER A 282 -5.72 -5.11 -10.56
N ILE A 283 -5.85 -6.40 -10.27
CA ILE A 283 -6.81 -6.96 -9.33
C ILE A 283 -6.01 -7.53 -8.17
N ILE A 284 -6.22 -6.99 -6.96
CA ILE A 284 -5.53 -7.46 -5.75
C ILE A 284 -6.58 -8.10 -4.85
N LEU A 285 -6.37 -9.38 -4.52
CA LEU A 285 -7.06 -10.04 -3.43
C LEU A 285 -6.39 -9.57 -2.15
N LEU A 286 -7.13 -8.79 -1.37
CA LEU A 286 -6.62 -8.14 -0.19
C LEU A 286 -6.39 -9.16 0.92
N ARG A 287 -5.21 -9.09 1.52
CA ARG A 287 -4.91 -9.76 2.77
C ARG A 287 -5.86 -9.20 3.83
N GLU A 288 -6.66 -10.07 4.45
CA GLU A 288 -7.48 -9.60 5.56
C GLU A 288 -6.55 -9.30 6.74
N THR A 289 -6.70 -8.12 7.36
CA THR A 289 -6.02 -7.87 8.64
C THR A 289 -6.61 -8.88 9.63
N PRO A 290 -5.85 -9.86 10.13
CA PRO A 290 -6.41 -10.89 10.97
C PRO A 290 -6.93 -10.25 12.26
N VAL A 291 -8.25 -10.14 12.40
CA VAL A 291 -8.90 -9.73 13.64
C VAL A 291 -9.03 -10.97 14.52
N LEU A 292 -8.46 -10.92 15.72
CA LEU A 292 -8.61 -12.02 16.68
C LEU A 292 -10.10 -12.27 16.94
N PRO A 293 -10.57 -13.52 16.94
CA PRO A 293 -11.98 -13.81 17.21
C PRO A 293 -12.36 -13.27 18.60
N PRO A 294 -13.53 -12.64 18.76
CA PRO A 294 -13.91 -11.93 19.99
C PRO A 294 -14.03 -12.82 21.24
N ASN A 295 -13.96 -14.15 21.04
CA ASN A 295 -14.09 -15.16 22.09
C ASN A 295 -12.75 -15.56 22.74
N LEU A 296 -11.61 -15.04 22.25
CA LEU A 296 -10.36 -15.02 23.03
C LEU A 296 -10.29 -13.66 23.76
N LYS A 297 -10.86 -13.58 24.98
CA LYS A 297 -10.74 -12.43 25.88
C LYS A 297 -10.59 -12.83 27.35
#